data_AF-A0A958N9R9-F1
#
_entry.id   AF-A0A958N9R9-F1
#
_cell.length_a   1.000
_cell.length_b   1.000
_cell.length_c   1.000
_cell.angle_alpha   90.00
_cell.angle_beta   90.00
_cell.angle_gamma   90.00
#
_symmetry.space_group_name_H-M   'P 1'
#
loop_
_entity.id
_entity.type
_entity.pdbx_description
1 polymer ?
#
loop_
_entity_poly.entity_id
_entity_poly.type
_entity_poly.pdbx_seq_one_letter_code
_entity_poly.pdbx_strand_id
1 'polypeptide(L)'
;MKQRPLSIWIISAIYMLIAPVGFGYVAIASRFDGELFSKMMRWDVALVLLAGSVVGYGVFRVRPWGYFAFLGYSSALVLGMSFRHFLNPTTFSYFTVVGFIAGVGAIAAFIQKHFSAPYFNPHLRWWESDPRFQTELNVSLSVDGGSHSATVRDLSRSGCFLSSEARVAPGDVVKIKITLLDYQFSSEARVIRVSEKLDGFGLMFYDLDKENKKTVKAIIKYLCENHTPTRNMPISA
;
A
#
# COMPACT_ATOMS: atom_id res chain seq x y z
N MET A 1 -2.95 -2.69 14.90
CA MET A 1 -3.37 -2.38 13.52
C MET A 1 -2.24 -1.61 12.86
N LYS A 2 -1.62 -2.11 11.79
CA LYS A 2 -0.51 -1.40 11.15
C LYS A 2 -1.08 -0.16 10.44
N GLN A 3 -0.54 1.01 10.77
CA GLN A 3 -0.94 2.27 10.14
C GLN A 3 -0.09 2.52 8.90
N ARG A 4 -0.70 3.12 7.89
CA ARG A 4 0.02 3.60 6.70
C ARG A 4 1.01 4.70 7.10
N PRO A 5 2.10 4.91 6.35
CA PRO A 5 3.01 6.03 6.58
C PRO A 5 2.23 7.35 6.69
N LEU A 6 2.56 8.15 7.70
CA LEU A 6 1.89 9.42 7.99
C LEU A 6 1.95 10.37 6.78
N SER A 7 3.06 10.36 6.04
CA SER A 7 3.26 11.18 4.84
C SER A 7 2.20 10.92 3.76
N ILE A 8 1.85 9.65 3.51
CA ILE A 8 0.81 9.28 2.53
C ILE A 8 -0.54 9.82 3.00
N TRP A 9 -0.84 9.71 4.29
CA TRP A 9 -2.07 10.24 4.87
C TRP A 9 -2.18 11.75 4.72
N ILE A 10 -1.13 12.49 5.09
CA ILE A 10 -1.10 13.95 5.03
C ILE A 10 -1.29 14.42 3.58
N ILE A 11 -0.52 13.89 2.64
CA ILE A 11 -0.60 14.30 1.23
C ILE A 11 -1.98 13.95 0.64
N SER A 12 -2.49 12.75 0.91
CA SER A 12 -3.82 12.35 0.46
C SER A 12 -4.91 13.26 1.01
N ALA A 13 -4.84 13.60 2.30
CA ALA A 13 -5.81 14.44 2.98
C ALA A 13 -5.79 15.87 2.40
N ILE A 14 -4.60 16.46 2.21
CA ILE A 14 -4.46 17.77 1.58
C ILE A 14 -5.19 17.79 0.23
N TYR A 15 -4.91 16.81 -0.64
CA TYR A 15 -5.52 16.76 -1.98
C TYR A 15 -7.00 16.41 -1.96
N MET A 16 -7.44 15.51 -1.09
CA MET A 16 -8.86 15.18 -0.93
C MET A 16 -9.68 16.38 -0.45
N LEU A 17 -9.10 17.20 0.43
CA LEU A 17 -9.76 18.37 1.00
C LEU A 17 -9.76 19.60 0.07
N ILE A 18 -8.99 19.59 -1.03
CA ILE A 18 -9.00 20.68 -2.01
C ILE A 18 -10.43 20.97 -2.50
N ALA A 19 -11.20 19.94 -2.89
CA ALA A 19 -12.56 20.17 -3.36
C ALA A 19 -13.51 20.73 -2.29
N PRO A 20 -13.72 20.09 -1.12
CA PRO A 20 -14.66 20.61 -0.13
C PRO A 20 -14.27 21.99 0.39
N VAL A 21 -12.96 22.24 0.60
CA VAL A 21 -12.48 23.57 1.04
C VAL A 21 -12.66 24.60 -0.08
N GLY A 22 -12.29 24.26 -1.32
CA GLY A 22 -12.44 25.12 -2.47
C GLY A 22 -13.89 25.49 -2.76
N PHE A 23 -14.79 24.50 -2.81
CA PHE A 23 -16.22 24.73 -2.99
C PHE A 23 -16.84 25.50 -1.81
N GLY A 24 -16.43 25.22 -0.57
CA GLY A 24 -16.86 25.98 0.60
C GLY A 24 -16.44 27.44 0.52
N TYR A 25 -15.20 27.71 0.10
CA TYR A 25 -14.71 29.07 -0.13
C TYR A 25 -15.50 29.79 -1.23
N VAL A 26 -15.74 29.14 -2.37
CA VAL A 26 -16.56 29.68 -3.46
C VAL A 26 -17.99 29.99 -2.97
N ALA A 27 -18.60 29.09 -2.20
CA ALA A 27 -19.93 29.28 -1.65
C ALA A 27 -19.99 30.45 -0.64
N ILE A 28 -18.97 30.62 0.21
CA ILE A 28 -18.90 31.77 1.12
C ILE A 28 -18.72 33.07 0.33
N ALA A 29 -17.76 33.10 -0.59
CA ALA A 29 -17.47 34.28 -1.40
C ALA A 29 -18.70 34.72 -2.23
N SER A 30 -19.51 33.76 -2.69
CA SER A 30 -20.75 34.03 -3.42
C SER A 30 -21.82 34.79 -2.65
N ARG A 31 -21.79 34.72 -1.31
CA ARG A 31 -22.73 35.45 -0.46
C ARG A 31 -22.38 36.93 -0.37
N PHE A 32 -21.12 37.28 -0.66
CA PHE A 32 -20.63 38.65 -0.58
C PHE A 32 -20.52 39.32 -1.96
N ASP A 33 -20.25 38.53 -3.01
CA ASP A 33 -20.11 39.05 -4.37
C ASP A 33 -20.56 38.01 -5.42
N GLY A 34 -21.72 38.28 -6.03
CA GLY A 34 -22.31 37.41 -7.07
C GLY A 34 -21.54 37.42 -8.39
N GLU A 35 -20.83 38.50 -8.73
CA GLU A 35 -19.95 38.50 -9.90
C GLU A 35 -18.74 37.62 -9.67
N LEU A 36 -18.13 37.70 -8.50
CA LEU A 36 -17.01 36.84 -8.11
C LEU A 36 -17.42 35.36 -8.16
N PHE A 37 -18.64 35.03 -7.72
CA PHE A 37 -19.20 33.68 -7.83
C PHE A 37 -19.30 33.19 -9.27
N SER A 38 -19.83 34.01 -10.19
CA SER A 38 -19.94 33.62 -11.60
C SER A 38 -18.58 33.39 -12.27
N LYS A 39 -17.55 34.13 -11.85
CA LYS A 39 -16.17 33.97 -12.32
C LYS A 39 -15.45 32.78 -11.65
N MET A 40 -15.78 32.45 -10.40
CA MET A 40 -15.17 31.34 -9.65
C MET A 40 -15.88 30.00 -9.87
N MET A 41 -17.18 30.00 -10.17
CA MET A 41 -17.96 28.82 -10.54
C MET A 41 -17.95 28.57 -12.05
N ARG A 42 -16.83 28.92 -12.70
CA ARG A 42 -16.55 28.45 -14.06
C ARG A 42 -16.20 26.96 -14.00
N TRP A 43 -16.64 26.20 -15.01
CA TRP A 43 -16.50 24.75 -15.07
C TRP A 43 -15.05 24.26 -14.94
N ASP A 44 -14.07 25.06 -15.36
CA ASP A 44 -12.64 24.80 -15.21
C ASP A 44 -12.21 24.74 -13.73
N VAL A 45 -12.70 25.64 -12.89
CA VAL A 45 -12.39 25.64 -11.44
C VAL A 45 -12.99 24.42 -10.77
N ALA A 46 -14.27 24.12 -11.06
CA ALA A 46 -14.93 22.92 -10.51
C ALA A 46 -14.21 21.63 -10.91
N LEU A 47 -13.77 21.54 -12.18
CA LEU A 47 -13.03 20.39 -12.68
C LEU A 47 -11.68 20.25 -11.98
N VAL A 48 -10.93 21.35 -11.80
CA VAL A 48 -9.65 21.33 -11.06
C VAL A 48 -9.86 20.86 -9.62
N LEU A 49 -10.87 21.39 -8.93
CA LEU A 49 -11.18 21.00 -7.55
C LEU A 49 -11.49 19.51 -7.44
N LEU A 50 -12.38 18.98 -8.29
CA LEU A 50 -12.74 17.57 -8.32
C LEU A 50 -11.57 16.68 -8.71
N ALA A 51 -10.76 17.09 -9.69
CA ALA A 51 -9.55 16.38 -10.09
C ALA A 51 -8.57 16.26 -8.91
N GLY A 52 -8.43 17.31 -8.09
CA GLY A 52 -7.65 17.28 -6.85
C GLY A 52 -8.09 16.16 -5.90
N SER A 53 -9.40 15.98 -5.69
CA SER A 53 -9.91 14.90 -4.82
C SER A 53 -9.68 13.50 -5.40
N VAL A 54 -9.81 13.33 -6.72
CA VAL A 54 -9.48 12.05 -7.40
C VAL A 54 -8.01 11.72 -7.25
N VAL A 55 -7.13 12.71 -7.39
CA VAL A 55 -5.68 12.57 -7.14
C VAL A 55 -5.42 12.17 -5.69
N GLY A 56 -6.05 12.84 -4.72
CA GLY A 56 -5.94 12.50 -3.30
C GLY A 56 -6.35 11.05 -3.01
N TYR A 57 -7.41 10.57 -3.65
CA TYR A 57 -7.80 9.16 -3.58
C TYR A 57 -6.76 8.21 -4.19
N GLY A 58 -6.18 8.58 -5.34
CA GLY A 58 -5.13 7.79 -5.98
C GLY A 58 -3.87 7.66 -5.14
N VAL A 59 -3.41 8.78 -4.56
CA VAL A 59 -2.31 8.82 -3.60
C VAL A 59 -2.62 7.93 -2.39
N PHE A 60 -3.83 8.04 -1.84
CA PHE A 60 -4.24 7.22 -0.69
C PHE A 60 -4.23 5.72 -1.00
N ARG A 61 -4.61 5.33 -2.22
CA ARG A 61 -4.64 3.92 -2.65
C ARG A 61 -3.26 3.36 -2.97
N VAL A 62 -2.24 4.21 -3.10
CA VAL A 62 -0.85 3.82 -3.41
C VAL A 62 -0.78 2.91 -4.64
N ARG A 63 -1.43 3.34 -5.74
CA ARG A 63 -1.48 2.61 -7.02
C ARG A 63 -0.74 3.39 -8.12
N PRO A 64 -0.17 2.72 -9.14
CA PRO A 64 0.59 3.39 -10.20
C PRO A 64 -0.16 4.57 -10.84
N TRP A 65 -1.46 4.41 -11.11
CA TRP A 65 -2.28 5.48 -11.66
C TRP A 65 -2.37 6.71 -10.75
N GLY A 66 -2.38 6.54 -9.43
CA GLY A 66 -2.43 7.62 -8.46
C GLY A 66 -1.14 8.44 -8.44
N TYR A 67 0.00 7.77 -8.64
CA TYR A 67 1.29 8.43 -8.80
C TYR A 67 1.31 9.32 -10.06
N PHE A 68 0.90 8.78 -11.21
CA PHE A 68 0.87 9.55 -12.45
C PHE A 68 -0.19 10.66 -12.42
N ALA A 69 -1.35 10.41 -11.83
CA ALA A 69 -2.38 11.44 -11.64
C ALA A 69 -1.86 12.59 -10.76
N PHE A 70 -1.13 12.29 -9.68
CA PHE A 70 -0.50 13.29 -8.84
C PHE A 70 0.50 14.15 -9.60
N LEU A 71 1.41 13.53 -10.34
CA LEU A 71 2.42 14.27 -11.12
C LEU A 71 1.75 15.12 -12.20
N GLY A 72 0.84 14.53 -12.98
CA GLY A 72 0.15 15.25 -14.05
C GLY A 72 -0.65 16.45 -13.52
N TYR A 73 -1.43 16.26 -12.46
CA TYR A 73 -2.20 17.34 -11.85
C TYR A 73 -1.31 18.42 -11.24
N SER A 74 -0.28 18.05 -10.47
CA SER A 74 0.63 19.03 -9.85
C SER A 74 1.41 19.82 -10.90
N SER A 75 1.92 19.15 -11.95
CA SER A 75 2.59 19.81 -13.06
C SER A 75 1.64 20.75 -13.81
N ALA A 76 0.41 20.34 -14.08
CA ALA A 76 -0.59 21.19 -14.72
C ALA A 76 -0.91 22.44 -13.90
N LEU A 77 -0.99 22.32 -12.56
CA LEU A 77 -1.18 23.48 -11.68
C LEU A 77 0.02 24.44 -11.73
N VAL A 78 1.24 23.92 -11.60
CA VAL A 78 2.48 24.71 -11.65
C VAL A 78 2.61 25.41 -12.99
N LEU A 79 2.45 24.69 -14.10
CA LEU A 79 2.50 25.25 -15.46
C LEU A 79 1.39 26.28 -15.69
N GLY A 80 0.17 26.00 -15.24
CA GLY A 80 -0.96 26.92 -15.35
C GLY A 80 -0.78 28.20 -14.52
N MET A 81 -0.07 28.13 -13.39
CA MET A 81 0.35 29.32 -12.63
C MET A 81 1.43 30.10 -13.38
N SER A 82 2.47 29.43 -13.89
CA SER A 82 3.54 30.07 -14.67
C SER A 82 3.03 30.74 -15.94
N PHE A 83 2.14 30.08 -16.69
CA PHE A 83 1.59 30.61 -17.92
C PHE A 83 0.73 31.86 -17.68
N ARG A 84 -0.12 31.83 -16.65
CA ARG A 84 -0.91 33.01 -16.24
C ARG A 84 -0.02 34.18 -15.81
N HIS A 85 1.08 33.89 -15.12
CA HIS A 85 2.06 34.91 -14.75
C HIS A 85 2.75 35.51 -15.97
N PHE A 86 3.18 34.68 -16.93
CA PHE A 86 3.81 35.16 -18.15
C PHE A 86 2.91 36.11 -18.95
N LEU A 87 1.62 35.78 -19.05
CA LEU A 87 0.64 36.63 -19.75
C LEU A 87 0.26 37.89 -18.97
N ASN A 88 0.20 37.82 -17.64
CA ASN A 88 -0.19 38.93 -16.78
C ASN A 88 0.76 39.02 -15.56
N PRO A 89 1.93 39.66 -15.71
CA PRO A 89 2.93 39.70 -14.65
C PRO A 89 2.48 40.44 -13.38
N THR A 90 1.52 41.37 -13.53
CA THR A 90 1.01 42.23 -12.44
C THR A 90 0.04 41.51 -11.49
N THR A 91 -0.47 40.34 -11.86
CA THR A 91 -1.43 39.56 -11.03
C THR A 91 -0.77 38.75 -9.91
N PHE A 92 0.52 38.96 -9.64
CA PHE A 92 1.28 38.12 -8.75
C PHE A 92 1.06 38.48 -7.27
N SER A 93 0.33 37.61 -6.58
CA SER A 93 0.19 37.67 -5.12
C SER A 93 1.30 36.88 -4.44
N TYR A 94 1.69 37.29 -3.24
CA TYR A 94 2.56 36.51 -2.35
C TYR A 94 2.11 35.04 -2.23
N PHE A 95 0.79 34.80 -2.17
CA PHE A 95 0.22 33.46 -2.10
C PHE A 95 0.50 32.62 -3.37
N THR A 96 0.59 33.25 -4.54
CA THR A 96 0.91 32.56 -5.80
C THR A 96 2.35 32.04 -5.79
N VAL A 97 3.29 32.82 -5.26
CA VAL A 97 4.70 32.40 -5.09
C VAL A 97 4.80 31.19 -4.17
N VAL A 98 4.16 31.29 -3.00
CA VAL A 98 4.18 30.22 -2.00
C VAL A 98 3.56 28.95 -2.59
N GLY A 99 2.43 29.07 -3.30
CA GLY A 99 1.79 27.95 -3.98
C GLY A 99 2.66 27.31 -5.06
N PHE A 100 3.38 28.13 -5.84
CA PHE A 100 4.31 27.64 -6.86
C PHE A 100 5.47 26.85 -6.24
N ILE A 101 6.13 27.41 -5.22
CA ILE A 101 7.24 26.75 -4.51
C ILE A 101 6.75 25.44 -3.88
N ALA A 102 5.58 25.45 -3.23
CA ALA A 102 4.99 24.26 -2.65
C ALA A 102 4.68 23.19 -3.71
N GLY A 103 4.14 23.58 -4.88
CA GLY A 103 3.85 22.66 -5.98
C GLY A 103 5.11 22.01 -6.55
N VAL A 104 6.15 22.79 -6.82
CA VAL A 104 7.46 22.28 -7.29
C VAL A 104 8.09 21.36 -6.24
N GLY A 105 8.09 21.77 -4.97
CA GLY A 105 8.60 20.97 -3.87
C GLY A 105 7.86 19.64 -3.72
N ALA A 106 6.53 19.64 -3.87
CA ALA A 106 5.71 18.44 -3.82
C ALA A 106 6.05 17.46 -4.96
N ILE A 107 6.21 17.95 -6.19
CA ILE A 107 6.64 17.14 -7.34
C ILE A 107 8.03 16.55 -7.07
N ALA A 108 8.99 17.38 -6.67
CA ALA A 108 10.36 16.94 -6.40
C ALA A 108 10.40 15.86 -5.32
N ALA A 109 9.65 16.03 -4.23
CA ALA A 109 9.54 15.03 -3.17
C ALA A 109 8.95 13.71 -3.69
N PHE A 110 7.89 13.77 -4.51
CA PHE A 110 7.21 12.55 -4.99
C PHE A 110 8.04 11.74 -5.99
N ILE A 111 8.89 12.39 -6.78
CA ILE A 111 9.81 11.72 -7.71
C ILE A 111 10.87 10.92 -6.94
N GLN A 112 11.26 11.35 -5.73
CA GLN A 112 12.26 10.64 -4.94
C GLN A 112 11.87 9.18 -4.73
N LYS A 113 12.85 8.28 -4.90
CA LYS A 113 12.67 6.82 -4.83
C LYS A 113 11.95 6.38 -3.55
N HIS A 114 12.19 7.07 -2.43
CA HIS A 114 11.55 6.76 -1.16
C HIS A 114 10.02 6.86 -1.22
N PHE A 115 9.48 7.86 -1.92
CA PHE A 115 8.03 8.09 -2.03
C PHE A 115 7.40 7.34 -3.20
N SER A 116 8.12 7.17 -4.31
CA SER A 116 7.60 6.49 -5.50
C SER A 116 7.64 4.95 -5.39
N ALA A 117 8.62 4.37 -4.69
CA ALA A 117 8.80 2.92 -4.66
C ALA A 117 7.55 2.13 -4.19
N PRO A 118 6.78 2.55 -3.16
CA PRO A 118 5.57 1.84 -2.75
C PRO A 118 4.47 1.75 -3.82
N TYR A 119 4.43 2.68 -4.78
CA TYR A 119 3.45 2.68 -5.87
C TYR A 119 3.73 1.61 -6.91
N PHE A 120 5.00 1.26 -7.09
CA PHE A 120 5.45 0.33 -8.13
C PHE A 120 5.88 -1.04 -7.57
N ASN A 121 6.19 -1.12 -6.28
CA ASN A 121 6.58 -2.37 -5.63
C ASN A 121 5.59 -2.74 -4.51
N PRO A 122 4.63 -3.66 -4.78
CA PRO A 122 3.72 -4.20 -3.79
C PRO A 122 4.37 -4.73 -2.51
N HIS A 123 5.57 -5.30 -2.61
CA HIS A 123 6.25 -5.91 -1.46
C HIS A 123 6.67 -4.89 -0.41
N LEU A 124 6.84 -3.62 -0.79
CA LEU A 124 7.15 -2.53 0.13
C LEU A 124 5.93 -2.03 0.92
N ARG A 125 4.71 -2.46 0.54
CA ARG A 125 3.47 -2.06 1.23
C ARG A 125 3.23 -2.95 2.44
N TRP A 126 4.12 -2.88 3.44
CA TRP A 126 4.06 -3.70 4.66
C TRP A 126 2.77 -3.52 5.49
N TRP A 127 1.98 -2.47 5.20
CA TRP A 127 0.66 -2.22 5.77
C TRP A 127 -0.46 -2.97 5.05
N GLU A 128 -0.23 -3.49 3.84
CA GLU A 128 -1.15 -4.38 3.12
C GLU A 128 -0.83 -5.86 3.35
N SER A 129 0.46 -6.21 3.52
CA SER A 129 0.88 -7.58 3.75
C SER A 129 0.69 -8.02 5.21
N ASP A 130 0.22 -9.25 5.40
CA ASP A 130 0.17 -9.88 6.71
C ASP A 130 1.58 -9.94 7.33
N PRO A 131 1.73 -9.66 8.65
CA PRO A 131 2.98 -9.89 9.34
C PRO A 131 3.37 -11.37 9.25
N ARG A 132 4.65 -11.62 8.96
CA ARG A 132 5.27 -12.95 9.03
C ARG A 132 6.04 -13.06 10.33
N PHE A 133 5.83 -14.16 11.06
CA PHE A 133 6.48 -14.45 12.33
C PHE A 133 7.52 -15.54 12.11
N GLN A 134 8.76 -15.27 12.50
CA GLN A 134 9.83 -16.27 12.43
C GLN A 134 9.58 -17.35 13.48
N THR A 135 9.75 -18.60 13.09
CA THR A 135 9.57 -19.74 13.98
C THR A 135 10.39 -20.92 13.46
N GLU A 136 10.46 -22.00 14.22
CA GLU A 136 11.09 -23.27 13.81
C GLU A 136 10.15 -24.43 14.11
N LEU A 137 8.91 -24.34 13.61
CA LEU A 137 7.89 -25.37 13.83
C LEU A 137 8.14 -26.55 12.88
N ASN A 138 8.31 -27.73 13.44
CA ASN A 138 8.31 -28.97 12.66
C ASN A 138 6.88 -29.30 12.23
N VAL A 139 6.71 -29.54 10.93
CA VAL A 139 5.41 -29.77 10.30
C VAL A 139 5.49 -30.95 9.35
N SER A 140 4.33 -31.56 9.11
CA SER A 140 4.20 -32.60 8.10
C SER A 140 3.70 -31.96 6.81
N LEU A 141 4.41 -32.26 5.72
CA LEU A 141 4.06 -31.83 4.38
C LEU A 141 3.75 -33.07 3.54
N SER A 142 2.58 -33.10 2.90
CA SER A 142 2.25 -34.15 1.95
C SER A 142 2.36 -33.65 0.52
N VAL A 143 3.23 -34.31 -0.25
CA VAL A 143 3.54 -34.03 -1.65
C VAL A 143 3.36 -35.35 -2.41
N ASP A 144 2.55 -35.35 -3.47
CA ASP A 144 2.27 -36.54 -4.30
C ASP A 144 1.88 -37.82 -3.51
N GLY A 145 1.21 -37.65 -2.37
CA GLY A 145 0.81 -38.75 -1.48
C GLY A 145 1.92 -39.25 -0.53
N GLY A 146 3.17 -38.81 -0.71
CA GLY A 146 4.24 -38.97 0.26
C GLY A 146 4.10 -37.99 1.42
N SER A 147 4.64 -38.34 2.59
CA SER A 147 4.74 -37.44 3.76
C SER A 147 6.20 -37.11 4.03
N HIS A 148 6.50 -35.83 4.07
CA HIS A 148 7.82 -35.27 4.30
C HIS A 148 7.82 -34.45 5.60
N SER A 149 8.91 -34.51 6.34
CA SER A 149 9.15 -33.57 7.43
C SER A 149 9.64 -32.24 6.85
N ALA A 150 9.14 -31.14 7.40
CA ALA A 150 9.56 -29.79 7.03
C ALA A 150 9.60 -28.90 8.26
N THR A 151 10.38 -27.82 8.20
CA THR A 151 10.43 -26.82 9.26
C THR A 151 9.89 -25.49 8.74
N VAL A 152 8.82 -24.98 9.35
CA VAL A 152 8.33 -23.62 9.10
C VAL A 152 9.36 -22.65 9.63
N ARG A 153 9.89 -21.79 8.76
CA ARG A 153 10.80 -20.69 9.11
C ARG A 153 10.05 -19.39 9.34
N ASP A 154 9.01 -19.13 8.55
CA ASP A 154 8.10 -18.02 8.79
C ASP A 154 6.63 -18.40 8.58
N LEU A 155 5.74 -17.81 9.37
CA LEU A 155 4.30 -18.04 9.32
C LEU A 155 3.52 -16.73 9.28
N SER A 156 2.53 -16.66 8.40
CA SER A 156 1.54 -15.58 8.32
C SER A 156 0.13 -16.16 8.22
N ARG A 157 -0.89 -15.30 8.21
CA ARG A 157 -2.30 -15.74 8.11
C ARG A 157 -2.63 -16.41 6.79
N SER A 158 -1.91 -16.05 5.73
CA SER A 158 -2.19 -16.46 4.35
C SER A 158 -1.16 -17.46 3.81
N GLY A 159 -0.10 -17.78 4.56
CA GLY A 159 0.93 -18.70 4.09
C GLY A 159 2.14 -18.77 5.00
N CYS A 160 3.11 -19.59 4.62
CA CYS A 160 4.35 -19.81 5.36
C CYS A 160 5.54 -19.98 4.40
N PHE A 161 6.75 -19.86 4.94
CA PHE A 161 7.97 -20.33 4.27
C PHE A 161 8.48 -21.58 5.01
N LEU A 162 8.69 -22.66 4.27
CA LEU A 162 9.18 -23.93 4.79
C LEU A 162 10.60 -24.18 4.31
N SER A 163 11.39 -24.85 5.14
CA SER A 163 12.61 -25.55 4.74
C SER A 163 12.34 -27.05 4.71
N SER A 164 12.62 -27.68 3.57
CA SER A 164 12.36 -29.11 3.34
C SER A 164 13.16 -29.59 2.14
N GLU A 165 13.52 -30.87 2.13
CA GLU A 165 14.14 -31.56 0.99
C GLU A 165 13.13 -32.01 -0.07
N ALA A 166 11.84 -31.78 0.16
CA ALA A 166 10.79 -32.13 -0.79
C ALA A 166 10.99 -31.39 -2.13
N ARG A 167 10.94 -32.14 -3.22
CA ARG A 167 11.02 -31.58 -4.58
C ARG A 167 9.64 -31.11 -5.01
N VAL A 168 9.49 -29.81 -5.17
CA VAL A 168 8.25 -29.16 -5.61
C VAL A 168 8.55 -28.07 -6.63
N ALA A 169 7.60 -27.78 -7.50
CA ALA A 169 7.65 -26.71 -8.48
C ALA A 169 6.66 -25.57 -8.12
N PRO A 170 6.93 -24.33 -8.55
CA PRO A 170 5.93 -23.25 -8.46
C PRO A 170 4.63 -23.63 -9.17
N GLY A 171 3.50 -23.51 -8.47
CA GLY A 171 2.18 -23.90 -8.95
C GLY A 171 1.63 -25.17 -8.31
N ASP A 172 2.50 -26.04 -7.78
CA ASP A 172 2.09 -27.30 -7.16
C ASP A 172 1.20 -27.07 -5.93
N VAL A 173 0.29 -28.01 -5.68
CA VAL A 173 -0.60 -28.00 -4.52
C VAL A 173 -0.15 -29.11 -3.57
N VAL A 174 0.14 -28.72 -2.33
CA VAL A 174 0.63 -29.61 -1.28
C VAL A 174 -0.27 -29.48 -0.06
N LYS A 175 -0.34 -30.53 0.76
CA LYS A 175 -1.06 -30.46 2.04
C LYS A 175 -0.07 -30.20 3.17
N ILE A 176 -0.32 -29.15 3.95
CA ILE A 176 0.47 -28.83 5.13
C ILE A 176 -0.35 -29.12 6.38
N LYS A 177 0.28 -29.79 7.35
CA LYS A 177 -0.26 -30.02 8.69
C LYS A 177 0.68 -29.44 9.74
N ILE A 178 0.20 -28.43 10.46
CA ILE A 178 0.89 -27.78 11.56
C ILE A 178 0.22 -28.21 12.86
N THR A 179 1.01 -28.79 13.77
CA THR A 179 0.56 -29.13 15.12
C THR A 179 1.39 -28.31 16.12
N LEU A 180 0.73 -27.48 16.92
CA LEU A 180 1.37 -26.71 17.97
C LEU A 180 0.48 -26.73 19.21
N LEU A 181 0.94 -27.41 20.28
CA LEU A 181 0.14 -27.67 21.47
C LEU A 181 -1.20 -28.33 21.08
N ASP A 182 -2.33 -27.73 21.48
CA ASP A 182 -3.69 -28.20 21.14
C ASP A 182 -4.19 -27.69 19.79
N TYR A 183 -3.40 -26.86 19.08
CA TYR A 183 -3.79 -26.33 17.78
C TYR A 183 -3.37 -27.28 16.66
N GLN A 184 -4.35 -27.77 15.92
CA GLN A 184 -4.14 -28.53 14.69
C GLN A 184 -4.65 -27.74 13.50
N PHE A 185 -3.74 -27.34 12.63
CA PHE A 185 -4.05 -26.66 11.39
C PHE A 185 -3.70 -27.56 10.22
N SER A 186 -4.64 -27.75 9.30
CA SER A 186 -4.44 -28.56 8.09
C SER A 186 -5.06 -27.83 6.91
N SER A 187 -4.29 -27.61 5.87
CA SER A 187 -4.76 -26.89 4.68
C SER A 187 -4.05 -27.39 3.43
N GLU A 188 -4.73 -27.30 2.30
CA GLU A 188 -4.06 -27.27 1.00
C GLU A 188 -3.35 -25.93 0.84
N ALA A 189 -2.18 -25.97 0.23
CA ALA A 189 -1.36 -24.80 0.00
C ALA A 189 -0.70 -24.88 -1.37
N ARG A 190 -0.65 -23.75 -2.07
CA ARG A 190 0.03 -23.65 -3.36
C ARG A 190 1.46 -23.17 -3.17
N VAL A 191 2.40 -23.81 -3.85
CA VAL A 191 3.79 -23.37 -3.94
C VAL A 191 3.85 -22.10 -4.78
N ILE A 192 4.21 -20.97 -4.18
CA ILE A 192 4.33 -19.68 -4.89
C ILE A 192 5.75 -19.44 -5.37
N ARG A 193 6.73 -19.88 -4.59
CA ARG A 193 8.15 -19.69 -4.92
C ARG A 193 8.98 -20.83 -4.35
N VAL A 194 9.97 -21.25 -5.10
CA VAL A 194 11.07 -22.09 -4.60
C VAL A 194 12.28 -21.16 -4.42
N SER A 195 13.00 -21.30 -3.32
CA SER A 195 14.14 -20.47 -3.01
C SER A 195 15.43 -21.21 -3.33
N GLU A 196 16.27 -20.65 -4.20
CA GLU A 196 17.57 -21.25 -4.54
C GLU A 196 18.63 -21.00 -3.45
N LYS A 197 18.51 -19.90 -2.70
CA LYS A 197 19.47 -19.51 -1.64
C LYS A 197 19.18 -20.17 -0.28
N LEU A 198 17.94 -20.59 -0.07
CA LEU A 198 17.46 -21.15 1.20
C LEU A 198 16.74 -22.43 0.82
N ASP A 199 17.25 -23.59 1.22
CA ASP A 199 16.69 -24.90 0.90
C ASP A 199 15.25 -25.02 1.41
N GLY A 200 14.30 -24.59 0.58
CA GLY A 200 12.93 -24.32 1.00
C GLY A 200 12.07 -23.59 -0.03
N PHE A 201 10.79 -23.43 0.31
CA PHE A 201 9.79 -22.85 -0.58
C PHE A 201 8.69 -22.13 0.19
N GLY A 202 8.09 -21.15 -0.48
CA GLY A 202 6.97 -20.36 0.04
C GLY A 202 5.64 -20.98 -0.37
N LEU A 203 4.80 -21.23 0.64
CA LEU A 203 3.45 -21.74 0.48
C LEU A 203 2.41 -20.65 0.74
N MET A 204 1.34 -20.66 -0.03
CA MET A 204 0.12 -19.89 0.25
C MET A 204 -1.03 -20.83 0.53
N PHE A 205 -1.68 -20.63 1.67
CA PHE A 205 -2.85 -21.39 2.06
C PHE A 205 -4.01 -21.05 1.12
N TYR A 206 -4.63 -22.07 0.55
CA TYR A 206 -5.78 -21.91 -0.33
C TYR A 206 -7.05 -22.45 0.34
N ASP A 207 -8.18 -21.79 0.09
CA ASP A 207 -9.51 -22.19 0.55
C ASP A 207 -9.65 -22.47 2.06
N LEU A 208 -9.05 -21.60 2.89
CA LEU A 208 -9.16 -21.69 4.34
C LEU A 208 -10.60 -21.50 4.83
N ASP A 209 -11.17 -22.54 5.44
CA ASP A 209 -12.44 -22.45 6.17
C ASP A 209 -12.35 -21.52 7.40
N LYS A 210 -13.50 -21.25 8.03
CA LYS A 210 -13.56 -20.34 9.19
C LYS A 210 -12.79 -20.88 10.41
N GLU A 211 -12.74 -22.20 10.58
CA GLU A 211 -12.10 -22.85 11.71
C GLU A 211 -10.57 -22.77 11.58
N ASN A 212 -10.04 -23.20 10.44
CA ASN A 212 -8.63 -23.09 10.08
C ASN A 212 -8.12 -21.63 10.14
N LYS A 213 -8.92 -20.65 9.69
CA LYS A 213 -8.59 -19.22 9.88
C LYS A 213 -8.44 -18.84 11.36
N LYS A 214 -9.33 -19.35 12.22
CA LYS A 214 -9.27 -19.11 13.67
C LYS A 214 -8.05 -19.79 14.28
N THR A 215 -7.76 -21.03 13.87
CA THR A 215 -6.61 -21.81 14.35
C THR A 215 -5.28 -21.17 13.97
N VAL A 216 -5.08 -20.81 12.70
CA VAL A 216 -3.86 -20.09 12.27
C VAL A 216 -3.70 -18.77 13.02
N LYS A 217 -4.79 -18.03 13.24
CA LYS A 217 -4.75 -16.79 14.02
C LYS A 217 -4.35 -17.04 15.48
N ALA A 218 -4.79 -18.14 16.08
CA ALA A 218 -4.42 -18.53 17.44
C ALA A 218 -2.94 -18.95 17.53
N ILE A 219 -2.46 -19.76 16.57
CA ILE A 219 -1.04 -20.12 16.43
C ILE A 219 -0.18 -18.86 16.31
N ILE A 220 -0.54 -17.94 15.41
CA ILE A 220 0.17 -16.67 15.23
C ILE A 220 0.18 -15.83 16.51
N LYS A 221 -0.95 -15.77 17.23
CA LYS A 221 -1.04 -15.04 18.50
C LYS A 221 -0.08 -15.63 19.53
N TYR A 222 -0.07 -16.96 19.67
CA TYR A 222 0.85 -17.66 20.54
C TYR A 222 2.32 -17.39 20.19
N LEU A 223 2.67 -17.46 18.90
CA LEU A 223 4.03 -17.14 18.43
C LEU A 223 4.39 -15.67 18.71
N CYS A 224 3.45 -14.74 18.57
CA CYS A 224 3.68 -13.33 18.86
C CYS A 224 3.93 -13.05 20.35
N GLU A 225 3.33 -13.82 21.25
CA GLU A 225 3.48 -13.67 22.70
C GLU A 225 4.78 -14.32 23.21
N ASN A 226 5.24 -15.39 22.55
CA ASN A 226 6.35 -16.21 23.03
C ASN A 226 7.65 -16.06 22.22
N HIS A 227 7.64 -15.41 21.05
CA HIS A 227 8.82 -15.19 20.20
C HIS A 227 8.88 -13.73 19.74
N THR A 228 10.08 -13.22 19.49
CA THR A 228 10.29 -11.83 19.05
C THR A 228 9.79 -11.66 17.60
N PRO A 229 8.79 -10.81 17.31
CA PRO A 229 8.40 -10.54 15.94
C PRO A 229 9.48 -9.73 15.24
N THR A 230 10.18 -10.32 14.27
CA THR A 230 11.03 -9.55 13.37
C THR A 230 10.16 -8.79 12.38
N ARG A 231 10.19 -7.47 12.51
CA ARG A 231 9.60 -6.50 11.58
C ARG A 231 10.01 -6.92 10.17
N ASN A 232 9.05 -7.27 9.30
CA ASN A 232 9.23 -7.59 7.87
C ASN A 232 10.40 -6.79 7.27
N MET A 233 11.63 -7.29 7.36
CA MET A 233 12.71 -6.77 6.57
C MET A 233 12.50 -7.38 5.19
N PRO A 234 12.57 -6.58 4.12
CA PRO A 234 12.70 -7.17 2.80
C PRO A 234 13.90 -8.12 2.88
N ILE A 235 13.67 -9.42 2.66
CA ILE A 235 14.76 -10.32 2.32
C ILE A 235 15.37 -9.68 1.08
N SER A 236 16.57 -9.13 1.24
CA SER A 236 17.32 -8.52 0.15
C SER A 236 17.41 -9.54 -0.98
N ALA A 237 16.84 -9.19 -2.13
CA ALA A 237 17.09 -9.91 -3.38
C ALA A 237 18.60 -9.92 -3.65
#